data_AF-A0A949X1Z2-F1
#
_entry.id   AF-A0A949X1Z2-F1
#
_cell.length_a   1.000
_cell.length_b   1.000
_cell.length_c   1.000
_cell.angle_alpha   90.00
_cell.angle_beta   90.00
_cell.angle_gamma   90.00
#
_symmetry.space_group_name_H-M   'P 1'
#
loop_
_entity.id
_entity.type
_entity.pdbx_description
1 polymer ?
#
loop_
_entity_poly.entity_id
_entity_poly.type
_entity_poly.pdbx_seq_one_letter_code
_entity_poly.pdbx_strand_id
1 'polypeptide(L)'
;ITHDAHRADPSYAFALSRLDTADFRHSPEEETAADAKAIELLKKSPYASKLDSASLFLKELSVRAPEITALLTPHLGNSFVSDKGQLVRMSALATSGPELKPEKLDQIAALPLGGRLKVNPWNDQIDLVKAAPVTIVSVRDKMPFEVTPFFPHLSRMENPNAGTATAANRTPQNQ
;
A
#
# COMPACT_ATOMS: atom_id res chain seq x y z
N ILE A 1 18.62 40.99 6.21
CA ILE A 1 19.63 39.98 5.80
C ILE A 1 18.94 39.07 4.81
N THR A 2 19.10 39.35 3.52
CA THR A 2 18.57 38.56 2.41
C THR A 2 19.38 37.27 2.34
N HIS A 3 18.75 36.11 2.59
CA HIS A 3 19.40 34.83 2.38
C HIS A 3 19.27 34.46 0.91
N ASP A 4 20.40 34.49 0.20
CA ASP A 4 20.54 34.02 -1.17
C ASP A 4 20.51 32.49 -1.17
N ALA A 5 19.51 31.91 -1.83
CA ALA A 5 19.26 30.46 -1.85
C ALA A 5 20.24 29.66 -2.72
N HIS A 6 21.24 30.32 -3.33
CA HIS A 6 22.17 29.69 -4.28
C HIS A 6 23.57 29.40 -3.74
N ARG A 7 23.86 29.72 -2.46
CA ARG A 7 25.13 29.31 -1.84
C ARG A 7 24.92 28.01 -1.09
N ALA A 8 25.52 26.93 -1.59
CA ALA A 8 25.62 25.66 -0.87
C ALA A 8 26.33 25.93 0.47
N ASP A 9 25.56 26.04 1.55
CA ASP A 9 26.07 26.23 2.90
C ASP A 9 26.54 24.86 3.41
N PRO A 10 27.85 24.69 3.69
CA PRO A 10 28.43 23.41 4.08
C PRO A 10 27.87 22.86 5.39
N SER A 11 27.18 23.68 6.19
CA SER A 11 26.48 23.24 7.39
C SER A 11 25.37 22.21 7.09
N TYR A 12 24.65 22.34 5.98
CA TYR A 12 23.62 21.37 5.56
C TYR A 12 24.24 20.06 5.08
N ALA A 13 25.36 20.12 4.36
CA ALA A 13 26.08 18.93 3.93
C ALA A 13 26.62 18.11 5.12
N PHE A 14 27.08 18.79 6.17
CA PHE A 14 27.54 18.15 7.42
C PHE A 14 26.39 17.59 8.27
N ALA A 15 25.24 18.26 8.31
CA ALA A 15 24.07 17.75 9.02
C ALA A 15 23.50 16.48 8.37
N LEU A 16 23.46 16.43 7.03
CA LEU A 16 22.98 15.26 6.29
C LEU A 16 23.93 14.06 6.42
N SER A 17 25.24 14.27 6.41
CA SER A 17 26.21 13.15 6.58
C SER A 17 26.17 12.51 7.98
N ARG A 18 25.68 13.23 8.99
CA ARG A 18 25.49 12.70 10.34
C ARG A 18 24.27 11.78 10.46
N LEU A 19 23.26 11.97 9.62
CA LEU A 19 22.09 11.10 9.58
C LEU A 19 22.41 9.74 8.95
N ASP A 20 23.27 9.71 7.92
CA ASP A 20 23.71 8.46 7.27
C ASP A 20 24.56 7.56 8.18
N THR A 21 25.15 8.12 9.24
CA THR A 21 26.02 7.40 10.19
C THR A 21 25.34 7.09 11.53
N ALA A 22 24.14 7.62 11.78
CA ALA A 22 23.39 7.32 12.97
C ALA A 22 22.69 5.97 12.82
N ASP A 23 23.04 5.00 13.66
CA ASP A 23 22.34 3.72 13.73
C ASP A 23 21.03 3.93 14.52
N PHE A 24 19.93 4.04 13.79
CA PHE A 24 18.59 4.18 14.38
C PHE A 24 17.96 2.83 14.76
N ARG A 25 18.72 1.74 14.66
CA ARG A 25 18.21 0.40 14.93
C ARG A 25 18.24 0.11 16.43
N HIS A 26 17.12 -0.33 16.94
CA HIS A 26 17.00 -0.91 18.27
C HIS A 26 17.58 -2.33 18.29
N SER A 27 18.04 -2.74 19.47
CA SER A 27 18.54 -4.10 19.68
C SER A 27 17.41 -5.14 19.56
N PRO A 28 17.71 -6.40 19.17
CA PRO A 28 16.68 -7.44 19.05
C PRO A 28 15.91 -7.72 20.35
N GLU A 29 16.57 -7.56 21.50
CA GLU A 29 15.97 -7.75 22.82
C GLU A 29 14.96 -6.65 23.15
N GLU A 30 15.33 -5.37 22.90
CA GLU A 30 14.43 -4.22 23.07
C GLU A 30 13.21 -4.35 22.15
N GLU A 31 13.42 -4.75 20.91
CA GLU A 31 12.34 -4.97 19.95
C GLU A 31 11.40 -6.09 20.45
N THR A 32 11.93 -7.21 20.95
CA THR A 32 11.10 -8.30 21.48
C THR A 32 10.29 -7.86 22.71
N ALA A 33 10.91 -7.10 23.62
CA ALA A 33 10.23 -6.54 24.78
C ALA A 33 9.16 -5.51 24.38
N ALA A 34 9.45 -4.67 23.39
CA ALA A 34 8.51 -3.71 22.83
C ALA A 34 7.30 -4.42 22.20
N ASP A 35 7.50 -5.55 21.53
CA ASP A 35 6.41 -6.34 20.97
C ASP A 35 5.47 -6.87 22.05
N ALA A 36 6.03 -7.48 23.10
CA ALA A 36 5.25 -7.96 24.23
C ALA A 36 4.44 -6.83 24.87
N LYS A 37 5.07 -5.65 25.03
CA LYS A 37 4.41 -4.48 25.62
C LYS A 37 3.34 -3.89 24.72
N ALA A 38 3.58 -3.81 23.42
CA ALA A 38 2.61 -3.34 22.43
C ALA A 38 1.34 -4.22 22.47
N ILE A 39 1.48 -5.53 22.54
CA ILE A 39 0.33 -6.45 22.66
C ILE A 39 -0.45 -6.20 23.97
N GLU A 40 0.23 -5.98 25.09
CA GLU A 40 -0.42 -5.65 26.36
C GLU A 40 -1.24 -4.34 26.26
N LEU A 41 -0.66 -3.31 25.64
CA LEU A 41 -1.33 -2.03 25.44
C LEU A 41 -2.52 -2.15 24.49
N LEU A 42 -2.36 -2.89 23.40
CA LEU A 42 -3.42 -3.15 22.41
C LEU A 42 -4.64 -3.83 23.05
N LYS A 43 -4.41 -4.80 23.94
CA LYS A 43 -5.48 -5.48 24.70
C LYS A 43 -6.22 -4.56 25.68
N LYS A 44 -5.56 -3.50 26.18
CA LYS A 44 -6.16 -2.49 27.06
C LYS A 44 -6.78 -1.32 26.30
N SER A 45 -6.62 -1.27 24.97
CA SER A 45 -7.07 -0.16 24.14
C SER A 45 -8.55 -0.30 23.75
N PRO A 46 -9.19 0.79 23.29
CA PRO A 46 -10.53 0.73 22.67
C PRO A 46 -10.60 -0.17 21.42
N TYR A 47 -9.46 -0.58 20.87
CA TYR A 47 -9.35 -1.42 19.68
C TYR A 47 -9.13 -2.90 20.01
N ALA A 48 -9.18 -3.30 21.29
CA ALA A 48 -8.98 -4.69 21.71
C ALA A 48 -9.92 -5.68 20.99
N SER A 49 -11.15 -5.25 20.68
CA SER A 49 -12.13 -6.05 19.93
C SER A 49 -11.84 -6.14 18.41
N LYS A 50 -10.87 -5.37 17.91
CA LYS A 50 -10.48 -5.34 16.49
C LYS A 50 -9.15 -6.06 16.22
N LEU A 51 -8.55 -6.71 17.22
CA LEU A 51 -7.26 -7.39 17.08
C LEU A 51 -7.31 -8.54 16.06
N ASP A 52 -8.47 -9.15 15.85
CA ASP A 52 -8.67 -10.12 14.77
C ASP A 52 -8.34 -9.52 13.40
N SER A 53 -8.82 -8.30 13.12
CA SER A 53 -8.52 -7.61 11.85
C SER A 53 -7.03 -7.28 11.71
N ALA A 54 -6.37 -6.89 12.80
CA ALA A 54 -4.93 -6.65 12.82
C ALA A 54 -4.13 -7.93 12.58
N SER A 55 -4.55 -9.06 13.16
CA SER A 55 -3.93 -10.36 12.92
C SER A 55 -4.07 -10.80 11.46
N LEU A 56 -5.24 -10.57 10.83
CA LEU A 56 -5.46 -10.87 9.43
C LEU A 56 -4.58 -10.02 8.53
N PHE A 57 -4.45 -8.73 8.83
CA PHE A 57 -3.52 -7.84 8.14
C PHE A 57 -2.08 -8.36 8.19
N LEU A 58 -1.60 -8.76 9.37
CA LEU A 58 -0.23 -9.29 9.52
C LEU A 58 -0.03 -10.63 8.79
N LYS A 59 -1.05 -11.49 8.74
CA LYS A 59 -1.01 -12.74 7.96
C LYS A 59 -0.92 -12.44 6.46
N GLU A 60 -1.79 -11.57 5.95
CA GLU A 60 -1.74 -11.16 4.54
C GLU A 60 -0.41 -10.47 4.21
N LEU A 61 0.09 -9.63 5.13
CA LEU A 61 1.40 -9.00 5.00
C LEU A 61 2.50 -10.05 4.88
N SER A 62 2.49 -11.11 5.69
CA SER A 62 3.48 -12.18 5.60
C SER A 62 3.43 -12.96 4.28
N VAL A 63 2.25 -13.06 3.65
CA VAL A 63 2.06 -13.69 2.34
C VAL A 63 2.62 -12.78 1.23
N ARG A 64 2.31 -11.49 1.27
CA ARG A 64 2.66 -10.52 0.23
C ARG A 64 4.04 -9.89 0.36
N ALA A 65 4.64 -9.92 1.56
CA ALA A 65 5.89 -9.23 1.85
C ALA A 65 7.05 -9.52 0.87
N PRO A 66 7.23 -10.75 0.32
CA PRO A 66 8.26 -11.00 -0.69
C PRO A 66 8.06 -10.19 -1.99
N GLU A 67 6.82 -9.83 -2.33
CA GLU A 67 6.45 -9.08 -3.54
C GLU A 67 6.54 -7.55 -3.35
N ILE A 68 6.52 -7.07 -2.11
CA ILE A 68 6.43 -5.63 -1.77
C ILE A 68 7.59 -5.13 -0.89
N THR A 69 8.76 -5.76 -0.98
CA THR A 69 9.93 -5.45 -0.13
C THR A 69 10.34 -3.97 -0.15
N ALA A 70 10.22 -3.30 -1.30
CA ALA A 70 10.50 -1.87 -1.43
C ALA A 70 9.61 -0.99 -0.55
N LEU A 71 8.37 -1.41 -0.28
CA LEU A 71 7.44 -0.67 0.59
C LEU A 71 7.65 -0.97 2.08
N LEU A 72 8.26 -2.12 2.40
CA LEU A 72 8.45 -2.57 3.77
C LEU A 72 9.86 -2.30 4.32
N THR A 73 10.75 -1.79 3.47
CA THR A 73 12.10 -1.39 3.87
C THR A 73 12.03 0.01 4.49
N PRO A 74 12.26 0.16 5.80
CA PRO A 74 12.26 1.47 6.43
C PRO A 74 13.51 2.25 6.01
N HIS A 75 13.37 3.56 5.81
CA HIS A 75 14.50 4.47 5.67
C HIS A 75 15.16 4.81 7.02
N LEU A 76 14.45 4.58 8.13
CA LEU A 76 14.89 4.88 9.49
C LEU A 76 14.39 3.79 10.45
N GLY A 77 15.30 3.17 11.22
CA GLY A 77 14.96 2.20 12.27
C GLY A 77 14.78 0.76 11.80
N ASN A 78 14.05 -0.04 12.60
CA ASN A 78 13.87 -1.48 12.40
C ASN A 78 12.70 -1.77 11.46
N SER A 79 12.84 -2.78 10.60
CA SER A 79 11.76 -3.21 9.72
C SER A 79 10.80 -4.17 10.45
N PHE A 80 9.55 -4.17 9.98
CA PHE A 80 8.53 -5.14 10.39
C PHE A 80 8.77 -6.54 9.83
N VAL A 81 9.50 -6.62 8.72
CA VAL A 81 9.86 -7.84 7.99
C VAL A 81 11.38 -7.95 7.90
N SER A 82 11.89 -9.18 7.86
CA SER A 82 13.28 -9.43 7.52
C SER A 82 13.58 -9.07 6.08
N ASP A 83 14.87 -9.00 5.73
CA ASP A 83 15.35 -8.80 4.36
C ASP A 83 14.84 -9.86 3.36
N LYS A 84 14.34 -10.99 3.87
CA LYS A 84 13.74 -12.09 3.10
C LYS A 84 12.20 -12.01 3.02
N GLY A 85 11.60 -10.91 3.48
CA GLY A 85 10.14 -10.71 3.50
C GLY A 85 9.41 -11.50 4.59
N GLN A 86 10.10 -12.14 5.54
CA GLN A 86 9.43 -12.84 6.64
C GLN A 86 9.05 -11.86 7.75
N LEU A 87 7.82 -11.94 8.25
CA LEU A 87 7.36 -11.11 9.37
C LEU A 87 8.18 -11.43 10.64
N VAL A 88 8.92 -10.44 11.15
CA VAL A 88 9.77 -10.60 12.35
C VAL A 88 9.20 -9.86 13.56
N ARG A 89 8.32 -8.88 13.34
CA ARG A 89 7.65 -8.12 14.40
C ARG A 89 6.19 -8.55 14.56
N MET A 90 5.66 -8.47 15.77
CA MET A 90 4.25 -8.80 16.07
C MET A 90 3.80 -10.21 15.67
N SER A 91 4.73 -11.18 15.59
CA SER A 91 4.40 -12.55 15.20
C SER A 91 3.36 -13.19 16.12
N ALA A 92 3.45 -12.96 17.43
CA ALA A 92 2.48 -13.46 18.41
C ALA A 92 1.06 -12.92 18.16
N LEU A 93 0.93 -11.66 17.71
CA LEU A 93 -0.38 -11.09 17.34
C LEU A 93 -0.92 -11.75 16.07
N ALA A 94 -0.07 -11.93 15.05
CA ALA A 94 -0.44 -12.63 13.83
C ALA A 94 -1.00 -14.04 14.14
N THR A 95 -0.36 -14.81 15.01
CA THR A 95 -0.81 -16.19 15.33
C THR A 95 -2.08 -16.23 16.19
N SER A 96 -2.38 -15.17 16.94
CA SER A 96 -3.47 -15.15 17.93
C SER A 96 -4.89 -15.01 17.36
N GLY A 97 -5.03 -14.47 16.14
CA GLY A 97 -6.34 -14.25 15.54
C GLY A 97 -6.69 -15.26 14.45
N PRO A 98 -7.84 -15.07 13.77
CA PRO A 98 -8.43 -16.06 12.88
C PRO A 98 -7.56 -16.39 11.67
N GLU A 99 -7.67 -17.60 11.15
CA GLU A 99 -6.96 -18.04 9.94
C GLU A 99 -7.32 -17.18 8.72
N LEU A 100 -6.32 -16.95 7.86
CA LEU A 100 -6.50 -16.27 6.58
C LEU A 100 -7.20 -17.22 5.60
N LYS A 101 -8.36 -16.84 5.10
CA LYS A 101 -9.16 -17.57 4.11
C LYS A 101 -9.34 -16.68 2.88
N PRO A 102 -8.42 -16.73 1.91
CA PRO A 102 -8.46 -15.87 0.71
C PRO A 102 -9.79 -15.95 -0.04
N GLU A 103 -10.37 -17.16 -0.10
CA GLU A 103 -11.63 -17.44 -0.80
C GLU A 103 -12.89 -16.86 -0.15
N LYS A 104 -12.84 -16.46 1.14
CA LYS A 104 -14.02 -15.95 1.83
C LYS A 104 -14.23 -14.47 1.51
N LEU A 105 -15.21 -14.09 0.69
CA LEU A 105 -15.40 -12.71 0.21
C LEU A 105 -15.47 -11.68 1.36
N ASP A 106 -16.17 -12.00 2.45
CA ASP A 106 -16.34 -11.11 3.60
C ASP A 106 -15.05 -10.91 4.43
N GLN A 107 -14.03 -11.74 4.22
CA GLN A 107 -12.77 -11.61 4.93
C GLN A 107 -11.80 -10.75 4.12
N ILE A 108 -11.78 -9.46 4.48
CA ILE A 108 -10.87 -8.46 3.92
C ILE A 108 -9.72 -8.27 4.90
N ALA A 109 -8.57 -8.89 4.61
CA ALA A 109 -7.39 -8.83 5.47
C ALA A 109 -6.62 -7.52 5.31
N ALA A 110 -6.50 -7.02 4.09
CA ALA A 110 -5.86 -5.75 3.76
C ALA A 110 -6.63 -5.06 2.64
N LEU A 111 -6.44 -3.74 2.53
CA LEU A 111 -7.04 -2.93 1.47
C LEU A 111 -6.04 -2.70 0.33
N PRO A 112 -6.53 -2.35 -0.88
CA PRO A 112 -5.67 -1.92 -1.98
C PRO A 112 -4.86 -0.69 -1.60
N LEU A 113 -3.62 -0.64 -2.09
CA LEU A 113 -2.74 0.51 -1.92
C LEU A 113 -3.35 1.73 -2.62
N GLY A 114 -3.31 2.87 -1.94
CA GLY A 114 -3.87 4.12 -2.46
C GLY A 114 -5.40 4.21 -2.44
N GLY A 115 -6.13 3.16 -2.05
CA GLY A 115 -7.61 3.18 -2.03
C GLY A 115 -8.23 4.21 -1.09
N ARG A 116 -7.46 4.76 -0.15
CA ARG A 116 -7.88 5.82 0.79
C ARG A 116 -7.00 7.06 0.73
N LEU A 117 -6.04 7.13 -0.18
CA LEU A 117 -5.12 8.25 -0.28
C LEU A 117 -5.38 9.00 -1.58
N LYS A 118 -5.57 10.31 -1.49
CA LYS A 118 -5.58 11.20 -2.65
C LYS A 118 -4.30 12.00 -2.63
N VAL A 119 -3.48 11.81 -3.66
CA VAL A 119 -2.25 12.58 -3.87
C VAL A 119 -2.55 13.72 -4.84
N ASN A 120 -2.25 14.95 -4.45
CA ASN A 120 -2.32 16.11 -5.32
C ASN A 120 -0.90 16.40 -5.87
N PRO A 121 -0.64 16.16 -7.16
CA PRO A 121 0.72 16.30 -7.71
C PRO A 121 1.12 17.75 -8.00
N TRP A 122 0.25 18.75 -7.78
CA TRP A 122 0.58 20.16 -7.97
C TRP A 122 1.09 20.85 -6.71
N ASN A 123 0.76 20.30 -5.53
CA ASN A 123 1.16 20.90 -4.25
C ASN A 123 1.69 19.86 -3.24
N ASP A 124 1.96 18.64 -3.71
CA ASP A 124 2.48 17.50 -2.93
C ASP A 124 1.67 17.18 -1.66
N GLN A 125 0.37 17.45 -1.66
CA GLN A 125 -0.50 17.13 -0.54
C GLN A 125 -1.10 15.73 -0.65
N ILE A 126 -1.23 15.07 0.51
CA ILE A 126 -1.85 13.76 0.64
C ILE A 126 -3.05 13.88 1.59
N ASP A 127 -4.24 13.58 1.08
CA ASP A 127 -5.48 13.57 1.85
C ASP A 127 -6.01 12.16 2.05
N LEU A 128 -6.58 11.88 3.23
CA LEU A 128 -7.31 10.65 3.47
C LEU A 128 -8.75 10.79 2.96
N VAL A 129 -9.12 9.97 1.99
CA VAL A 129 -10.48 9.94 1.45
C VAL A 129 -11.33 8.96 2.24
N LYS A 130 -12.46 9.45 2.76
CA LYS A 130 -13.51 8.59 3.32
C LYS A 130 -14.34 7.98 2.19
N ALA A 131 -13.75 7.02 1.48
CA ALA A 131 -14.43 6.28 0.43
C ALA A 131 -15.51 5.36 1.03
N ALA A 132 -16.66 5.27 0.36
CA ALA A 132 -17.68 4.29 0.69
C ALA A 132 -17.13 2.87 0.45
N PRO A 133 -17.47 1.88 1.29
CA PRO A 133 -17.12 0.49 1.01
C PRO A 133 -17.68 0.06 -0.36
N VAL A 134 -16.81 -0.51 -1.21
CA VAL A 134 -17.21 -1.10 -2.49
C VAL A 134 -17.60 -2.55 -2.25
N THR A 135 -18.71 -2.99 -2.85
CA THR A 135 -19.14 -4.39 -2.78
C THR A 135 -18.15 -5.27 -3.52
N ILE A 136 -17.55 -6.21 -2.80
CA ILE A 136 -16.64 -7.23 -3.34
C ILE A 136 -17.51 -8.35 -3.91
N VAL A 137 -17.48 -8.54 -5.22
CA VAL A 137 -18.25 -9.59 -5.91
C VAL A 137 -17.38 -10.78 -6.28
N SER A 138 -16.05 -10.62 -6.25
CA SER A 138 -15.07 -11.67 -6.49
C SER A 138 -13.86 -11.55 -5.56
N VAL A 139 -13.14 -12.65 -5.34
CA VAL A 139 -11.89 -12.66 -4.54
C VAL A 139 -10.85 -11.70 -5.13
N ARG A 140 -10.82 -11.56 -6.47
CA ARG A 140 -9.90 -10.67 -7.16
C ARG A 140 -10.11 -9.21 -6.79
N ASP A 141 -11.31 -8.80 -6.40
CA ASP A 141 -11.60 -7.39 -6.07
C ASP A 141 -10.94 -6.96 -4.75
N LYS A 142 -10.47 -7.90 -3.91
CA LYS A 142 -9.82 -7.59 -2.63
C LYS A 142 -8.48 -6.87 -2.79
N MET A 143 -7.69 -7.25 -3.81
CA MET A 143 -6.40 -6.66 -4.16
C MET A 143 -5.53 -6.25 -2.94
N PRO A 144 -5.20 -7.20 -2.03
CA PRO A 144 -4.49 -6.87 -0.80
C PRO A 144 -3.07 -6.39 -1.11
N PHE A 145 -2.74 -5.17 -0.68
CA PHE A 145 -1.46 -4.50 -0.95
C PHE A 145 -1.12 -4.33 -2.44
N GLU A 146 -2.12 -4.42 -3.32
CA GLU A 146 -1.94 -4.16 -4.74
C GLU A 146 -2.41 -2.75 -5.08
N VAL A 147 -1.83 -2.17 -6.13
CA VAL A 147 -2.30 -0.90 -6.71
C VAL A 147 -3.41 -1.22 -7.70
N THR A 148 -4.55 -0.55 -7.58
CA THR A 148 -5.62 -0.67 -8.57
C THR A 148 -5.10 -0.26 -9.95
N PRO A 149 -5.13 -1.15 -10.96
CA PRO A 149 -4.69 -0.79 -12.30
C PRO A 149 -5.56 0.33 -12.88
N PHE A 150 -4.94 1.34 -13.47
CA PHE A 150 -5.66 2.35 -14.24
C PHE A 150 -5.69 1.93 -15.72
N PHE A 151 -6.87 1.96 -16.33
CA PHE A 151 -7.03 1.69 -17.75
C PHE A 151 -7.42 3.01 -18.45
N PRO A 152 -6.52 3.64 -19.23
CA PRO A 152 -6.88 4.85 -19.95
C PRO A 152 -8.00 4.54 -20.94
N HIS A 153 -9.03 5.38 -20.97
CA HIS A 153 -10.13 5.24 -21.91
C HIS A 153 -9.62 5.56 -23.32
N LEU A 154 -9.43 4.52 -24.14
CA LEU A 154 -9.04 4.68 -25.53
C LEU A 154 -10.29 4.92 -26.38
N SER A 155 -10.41 6.12 -26.93
CA SER A 155 -11.38 6.40 -28.00
C SER A 155 -10.69 6.41 -29.36
N ARG A 156 -11.39 5.95 -30.39
CA ARG A 156 -10.94 6.15 -31.76
C ARG A 156 -11.09 7.64 -32.08
N MET A 157 -10.00 8.32 -32.44
CA MET A 157 -10.12 9.59 -33.13
C MET A 157 -10.80 9.33 -34.47
N GLU A 158 -11.98 9.91 -34.68
CA GLU A 158 -12.57 9.93 -36.01
C GLU A 158 -11.62 10.69 -36.93
N ASN A 159 -11.21 10.05 -38.02
CA ASN A 159 -10.35 10.67 -39.00
C ASN A 159 -11.25 11.63 -39.81
N PRO A 160 -11.11 12.97 -39.72
CA PRO A 160 -11.96 13.89 -40.47
C PRO A 160 -11.80 13.74 -41.99
N ASN A 161 -10.78 13.00 -42.43
CA ASN A 161 -10.51 12.66 -43.83
C ASN A 161 -10.97 11.25 -44.23
N ALA A 162 -11.72 10.52 -43.38
CA ALA A 162 -12.43 9.32 -43.81
C ALA A 162 -13.62 9.75 -44.68
N GLY A 163 -13.30 10.14 -45.92
CA GLY A 163 -14.28 10.31 -46.98
C GLY A 163 -15.20 9.11 -47.03
N THR A 164 -16.48 9.40 -47.25
CA THR A 164 -17.60 8.47 -47.37
C THR A 164 -17.28 7.31 -48.31
N ALA A 165 -16.74 6.21 -47.79
CA ALA A 165 -16.79 4.93 -48.45
C ALA A 165 -18.24 4.44 -48.36
N THR A 166 -19.02 4.81 -49.38
CA THR A 166 -20.38 4.32 -49.63
C THR A 166 -20.35 2.79 -49.58
N ALA A 167 -20.93 2.20 -48.54
CA ALA A 167 -21.21 0.78 -48.51
C ALA A 167 -22.33 0.51 -49.54
N ALA A 168 -21.93 0.03 -50.72
CA ALA A 168 -22.85 -0.48 -51.72
C ALA A 168 -23.68 -1.62 -51.11
N ASN A 169 -24.99 -1.41 -51.10
CA ASN A 169 -26.03 -2.30 -50.63
C ASN A 169 -25.91 -3.68 -51.33
N ARG A 170 -25.60 -4.74 -50.59
CA ARG A 170 -25.81 -6.13 -51.04
C ARG A 170 -27.01 -6.70 -50.27
N THR A 171 -28.15 -6.69 -50.94
CA THR A 171 -29.40 -7.34 -50.53
C THR A 171 -29.19 -8.85 -50.41
N PRO A 172 -29.70 -9.52 -49.36
CA PRO A 172 -29.79 -10.97 -49.33
C PRO A 172 -30.93 -11.44 -50.25
N GLN A 173 -30.61 -12.17 -51.33
CA GLN A 173 -31.60 -12.98 -52.05
C GLN A 173 -31.82 -14.27 -51.29
N ASN A 174 -33.08 -14.49 -50.93
CA ASN A 174 -33.60 -15.68 -50.27
C ASN A 174 -34.53 -16.37 -51.28
N GLN A 175 -34.10 -17.50 -51.86
CA GLN A 175 -34.92 -18.63 -52.35
C GLN A 175 -34.02 -19.86 -52.43
#